data_AF-A0A8S3XMC2-F1
#
_entry.id   AF-A0A8S3XMC2-F1
#
_cell.length_a   1.000
_cell.length_b   1.000
_cell.length_c   1.000
_cell.angle_alpha   90.00
_cell.angle_beta   90.00
_cell.angle_gamma   90.00
#
_symmetry.space_group_name_H-M   'P 1'
#
loop_
_entity.id
_entity.type
_entity.pdbx_description
1 polymer ?
#
loop_
_entity_poly.entity_id
_entity_poly.type
_entity_poly.pdbx_seq_one_letter_code
_entity_poly.pdbx_strand_id
1 'polypeptide(L)'
;MLVTYLEVSRDLCETDSILFGATLAVCRIISAKLPMAGRATQKSGAIPAWRRRIEDSIAKARALIGRLTSFRSGNNSPRVVRTVRMAFAGTNISLSQPDITQKLTERIDGLKQKIAAWGKQIRRFSERSRRFNQNRLFQSDQKRLYKSLE
;
A
#
# COMPACT_ATOMS: atom_id res chain seq x y z
N MET A 1 14.90 39.77 -30.99
CA MET A 1 14.84 40.04 -29.54
C MET A 1 15.29 38.84 -28.72
N LEU A 2 14.71 37.64 -28.82
CA LEU A 2 15.17 36.49 -28.02
C LEU A 2 16.64 36.11 -28.30
N VAL A 3 17.02 36.04 -29.58
CA VAL A 3 18.36 35.61 -30.02
C VAL A 3 19.45 36.52 -29.45
N THR A 4 19.22 37.83 -29.39
CA THR A 4 20.17 38.80 -28.83
C THR A 4 20.37 38.65 -27.32
N TYR A 5 19.37 38.16 -26.59
CA TYR A 5 19.50 37.89 -25.14
C TYR A 5 20.18 36.54 -24.86
N LEU A 6 20.04 35.56 -25.77
CA LEU A 6 20.73 34.26 -25.65
C LEU A 6 22.23 34.38 -25.92
N GLU A 7 22.64 35.23 -26.87
CA GLU A 7 24.06 35.46 -27.20
C GLU A 7 24.85 36.15 -26.07
N VAL A 8 24.17 36.88 -25.19
CA VAL A 8 24.78 37.60 -24.06
C VAL A 8 24.79 36.77 -22.77
N SER A 9 24.05 35.66 -22.72
CA SER A 9 23.91 34.85 -21.52
C SER A 9 25.22 34.13 -21.18
N ARG A 10 25.61 34.19 -19.91
CA ARG A 10 26.92 33.68 -19.45
C ARG A 10 26.82 32.36 -18.71
N ASP A 11 25.65 32.04 -18.17
CA ASP A 11 25.43 30.87 -17.34
C ASP A 11 24.19 30.07 -17.75
N LEU A 12 24.21 28.77 -17.49
CA LEU A 12 23.15 27.85 -17.86
C LEU A 12 21.81 28.23 -17.19
N CYS A 13 21.85 28.65 -15.92
CA CYS A 13 20.66 29.12 -15.22
C CYS A 13 20.02 30.36 -15.85
N GLU A 14 20.84 31.27 -16.39
CA GLU A 14 20.34 32.45 -17.09
C GLU A 14 19.70 32.07 -18.43
N THR A 15 20.33 31.17 -19.20
CA THR A 15 19.73 30.68 -20.46
C THR A 15 18.40 29.98 -20.22
N ASP A 16 18.29 29.14 -19.19
CA ASP A 16 17.06 28.45 -18.81
C ASP A 16 15.96 29.45 -18.42
N SER A 17 16.31 30.47 -17.64
CA SER A 17 15.37 31.53 -17.22
C SER A 17 14.85 32.35 -18.41
N ILE A 18 15.73 32.68 -19.38
CA ILE A 18 15.37 33.41 -20.60
C ILE A 18 14.44 32.56 -21.47
N LEU A 19 14.77 31.28 -21.69
CA LEU A 19 13.95 30.34 -22.47
C LEU A 19 12.58 30.11 -21.81
N PHE A 20 12.55 29.92 -20.49
CA PHE A 20 11.32 29.74 -19.73
C PHE A 20 10.42 30.98 -19.80
N GLY A 21 10.98 32.18 -19.60
CA GLY A 21 10.25 33.44 -19.72
C GLY A 21 9.68 33.68 -21.12
N ALA A 22 10.45 33.37 -22.17
CA ALA A 22 9.99 33.48 -23.55
C ALA A 22 8.86 32.49 -23.87
N THR A 23 9.00 31.25 -23.41
CA THR A 23 7.96 30.22 -23.57
C THR A 23 6.67 30.63 -22.86
N LEU A 24 6.77 31.18 -21.64
CA LEU A 24 5.63 31.74 -20.91
C LEU A 24 4.95 32.88 -21.66
N ALA A 25 5.72 33.81 -22.24
CA ALA A 25 5.18 34.91 -23.02
C ALA A 25 4.41 34.43 -24.26
N VAL A 26 5.00 33.49 -25.00
CA VAL A 26 4.36 32.88 -26.19
C VAL A 26 3.08 32.14 -25.81
N CYS A 27 3.10 31.32 -24.76
CA CYS A 27 1.90 30.61 -24.34
C CYS A 27 0.80 31.55 -23.84
N ARG A 28 1.13 32.69 -23.22
CA ARG A 28 0.16 33.72 -22.85
C ARG A 28 -0.49 34.36 -24.08
N ILE A 29 0.31 34.68 -25.12
CA ILE A 29 -0.20 35.25 -26.38
C ILE A 29 -1.12 34.26 -27.11
N ILE A 30 -0.75 32.98 -27.13
CA ILE A 30 -1.51 31.93 -27.82
C ILE A 30 -2.67 31.40 -26.95
N SER A 31 -2.84 31.90 -25.72
CA SER A 31 -3.80 31.38 -24.73
C SER A 31 -3.67 29.86 -24.51
N ALA A 32 -2.46 29.33 -24.68
CA ALA A 32 -2.14 27.93 -24.43
C ALA A 32 -1.96 27.74 -22.92
N LYS A 33 -2.69 26.77 -22.35
CA LYS A 33 -2.52 26.39 -20.93
C LYS A 33 -1.14 25.74 -20.78
N LEU A 34 -0.21 26.40 -20.08
CA LEU A 34 1.00 25.70 -19.66
C LEU A 34 0.61 24.55 -18.72
N PRO A 35 1.25 23.38 -18.85
CA PRO A 35 1.28 22.43 -17.75
C PRO A 35 2.05 23.10 -16.63
N MET A 36 1.33 23.78 -15.72
CA MET A 36 1.91 24.30 -14.49
C MET A 36 2.62 23.14 -13.80
N ALA A 37 3.96 23.17 -13.80
CA ALA A 37 4.81 22.29 -13.02
C ALA A 37 4.57 22.59 -11.54
N GLY A 38 3.45 22.10 -11.03
CA GLY A 38 2.92 22.52 -9.73
C GLY A 38 1.66 21.79 -9.30
N ARG A 39 1.18 20.82 -10.08
CA ARG A 39 0.25 19.80 -9.60
C ARG A 39 0.78 18.43 -9.96
N ALA A 40 1.94 18.07 -9.40
CA ALA A 40 2.05 16.69 -8.94
C ALA A 40 0.84 16.50 -8.03
N THR A 41 -0.16 15.74 -8.49
CA THR A 41 -1.28 15.31 -7.67
C THR A 41 -0.62 14.76 -6.42
N GLN A 42 -0.65 15.51 -5.31
CA GLN A 42 -0.14 15.00 -4.04
C GLN A 42 -0.91 13.71 -3.84
N LYS A 43 -0.22 12.56 -3.96
CA LYS A 43 -0.84 11.26 -3.80
C LYS A 43 -1.33 11.22 -2.36
N SER A 44 -2.59 11.60 -2.16
CA SER A 44 -3.29 11.55 -0.90
C SER A 44 -3.00 10.20 -0.25
N GLY A 45 -2.36 10.24 0.91
CA GLY A 45 -2.29 9.15 1.88
C GLY A 45 -2.10 7.74 1.33
N ALA A 46 -1.28 7.54 0.30
CA ALA A 46 -1.15 6.23 -0.32
C ALA A 46 -0.67 5.21 0.72
N ILE A 47 -1.49 4.17 0.96
CA ILE A 47 -1.16 3.11 1.92
C ILE A 47 0.24 2.57 1.56
N PRO A 48 1.18 2.54 2.53
CA PRO A 48 2.53 2.06 2.28
C PRO A 48 2.52 0.68 1.62
N ALA A 49 3.40 0.45 0.66
CA ALA A 49 3.43 -0.80 -0.10
C ALA A 49 3.57 -2.04 0.80
N TRP A 50 4.36 -1.96 1.87
CA TRP A 50 4.51 -3.05 2.83
C TRP A 50 3.19 -3.38 3.55
N ARG A 51 2.36 -2.39 3.88
CA ARG A 51 1.07 -2.60 4.56
C ARG A 51 0.10 -3.33 3.63
N ARG A 52 0.02 -2.89 2.36
CA ARG A 52 -0.77 -3.59 1.34
C ARG A 52 -0.37 -5.06 1.19
N ARG A 53 0.93 -5.36 1.12
CA ARG A 53 1.42 -6.75 1.04
C ARG A 53 0.98 -7.61 2.24
N ILE A 54 0.92 -7.03 3.43
CA ILE A 54 0.45 -7.74 4.62
C ILE A 54 -1.07 -7.95 4.58
N GLU A 55 -1.83 -6.92 4.18
CA GLU A 55 -3.28 -7.03 3.98
C GLU A 55 -3.62 -8.12 2.94
N ASP A 56 -2.88 -8.18 1.83
CA ASP A 56 -3.01 -9.24 0.82
C ASP A 56 -2.68 -10.62 1.39
N SER A 57 -1.63 -10.72 2.22
CA SER A 57 -1.24 -11.98 2.88
C SER A 57 -2.31 -12.46 3.85
N ILE A 58 -2.91 -11.55 4.61
CA ILE A 58 -4.05 -11.85 5.48
C ILE A 58 -5.26 -12.33 4.66
N ALA A 59 -5.59 -11.66 3.56
CA ALA A 59 -6.70 -12.03 2.69
C ALA A 59 -6.51 -13.44 2.10
N LYS A 60 -5.32 -13.74 1.58
CA LYS A 60 -4.96 -15.08 1.08
C LYS A 60 -5.05 -16.15 2.17
N ALA A 61 -4.56 -15.85 3.37
CA ALA A 61 -4.64 -16.78 4.50
C ALA A 61 -6.09 -17.05 4.93
N ARG A 62 -6.94 -16.03 4.99
CA ARG A 62 -8.38 -16.20 5.28
C ARG A 62 -9.09 -17.04 4.23
N ALA A 63 -8.82 -16.78 2.95
CA ALA A 63 -9.39 -17.57 1.86
C ALA A 63 -8.95 -19.05 1.95
N LEU A 64 -7.69 -19.31 2.31
CA LEU A 64 -7.19 -20.67 2.50
C LEU A 64 -7.85 -21.35 3.71
N ILE A 65 -7.97 -20.66 4.85
CA ILE A 65 -8.71 -21.17 6.02
C ILE A 65 -10.13 -21.58 5.61
N GLY A 66 -10.85 -20.72 4.88
CA GLY A 66 -12.20 -21.03 4.41
C GLY A 66 -12.25 -22.35 3.61
N ARG A 67 -11.32 -22.55 2.67
CA ARG A 67 -11.25 -23.80 1.88
C ARG A 67 -10.89 -25.03 2.71
N LEU A 68 -9.96 -24.90 3.66
CA LEU A 68 -9.60 -26.00 4.57
C LEU A 68 -10.76 -26.39 5.48
N THR A 69 -11.50 -25.40 6.00
CA THR A 69 -12.70 -25.63 6.79
C THR A 69 -13.81 -26.28 5.96
N SER A 70 -14.06 -25.81 4.73
CA SER A 70 -15.04 -26.45 3.84
C SER A 70 -14.70 -27.90 3.55
N PHE A 71 -13.43 -28.22 3.29
CA PHE A 71 -12.98 -29.59 3.10
C PHE A 71 -13.23 -30.44 4.36
N ARG A 72 -12.87 -29.91 5.54
CA ARG A 72 -13.12 -30.57 6.83
C ARG A 72 -14.62 -30.84 7.08
N SER A 73 -15.51 -29.98 6.59
CA SER A 73 -16.96 -30.18 6.66
C SER A 73 -17.51 -31.19 5.63
N GLY A 74 -16.65 -31.86 4.85
CA GLY A 74 -17.05 -32.89 3.88
C GLY A 74 -17.21 -32.39 2.43
N ASN A 75 -16.85 -31.13 2.12
CA ASN A 75 -16.88 -30.65 0.75
C ASN A 75 -15.70 -31.19 -0.06
N ASN A 76 -15.97 -32.19 -0.88
CA ASN A 76 -14.98 -32.85 -1.74
C ASN A 76 -14.99 -32.34 -3.19
N SER A 77 -15.47 -31.12 -3.45
CA SER A 77 -15.40 -30.56 -4.80
C SER A 77 -13.95 -30.55 -5.33
N PRO A 78 -13.71 -30.85 -6.62
CA PRO A 78 -12.36 -30.97 -7.17
C PRO A 78 -11.49 -29.74 -6.93
N ARG A 79 -12.10 -28.55 -6.93
CA ARG A 79 -11.42 -27.28 -6.67
C ARG A 79 -10.94 -27.14 -5.23
N VAL A 80 -11.75 -27.57 -4.26
CA VAL A 80 -11.39 -27.57 -2.84
C VAL A 80 -10.28 -28.59 -2.59
N VAL A 81 -10.45 -29.82 -3.07
CA VAL A 81 -9.45 -30.89 -2.95
C VAL A 81 -8.10 -30.48 -3.55
N ARG A 82 -8.09 -29.90 -4.75
CA ARG A 82 -6.86 -29.38 -5.38
C ARG A 82 -6.19 -28.32 -4.50
N THR A 83 -6.96 -27.41 -3.92
CA THR A 83 -6.42 -26.37 -3.04
C THR A 83 -5.79 -26.99 -1.78
N VAL A 84 -6.47 -27.96 -1.17
CA VAL A 84 -5.96 -28.65 0.03
C VAL A 84 -4.68 -29.40 -0.31
N ARG A 85 -4.62 -30.14 -1.44
CA ARG A 85 -3.38 -30.77 -1.92
C ARG A 85 -2.24 -29.77 -2.08
N MET A 86 -2.51 -28.61 -2.67
CA MET A 86 -1.49 -27.55 -2.79
C MET A 86 -1.08 -26.96 -1.44
N ALA A 87 -1.99 -26.87 -0.47
CA ALA A 87 -1.70 -26.35 0.86
C ALA A 87 -0.72 -27.23 1.67
N PHE A 88 -0.69 -28.52 1.34
CA PHE A 88 0.18 -29.56 1.87
C PHE A 88 1.23 -30.04 0.84
N ALA A 89 1.40 -29.33 -0.27
CA ALA A 89 2.42 -29.69 -1.26
C ALA A 89 3.82 -29.64 -0.61
N GLY A 90 4.60 -30.69 -0.81
CA GLY A 90 5.93 -30.84 -0.18
C GLY A 90 5.89 -31.34 1.28
N THR A 91 4.71 -31.60 1.84
CA THR A 91 4.59 -32.37 3.08
C THR A 91 4.18 -33.81 2.75
N ASN A 92 4.73 -34.81 3.46
CA ASN A 92 4.41 -36.24 3.28
C ASN A 92 3.01 -36.61 3.82
N ILE A 93 2.03 -35.72 3.68
CA ILE A 93 0.68 -35.86 4.22
C ILE A 93 -0.23 -36.27 3.06
N SER A 94 -0.84 -37.45 3.15
CA SER A 94 -1.86 -37.89 2.21
C SER A 94 -3.26 -37.59 2.74
N LEU A 95 -4.16 -37.17 1.86
CA LEU A 95 -5.55 -36.85 2.19
C LEU A 95 -6.36 -38.06 2.66
N SER A 96 -5.90 -39.27 2.34
CA SER A 96 -6.55 -40.52 2.74
C SER A 96 -6.10 -41.03 4.11
N GLN A 97 -5.17 -40.35 4.78
CA GLN A 97 -4.73 -40.75 6.12
C GLN A 97 -5.79 -40.44 7.17
N PRO A 98 -5.93 -41.30 8.21
CA PRO A 98 -6.90 -41.07 9.29
C PRO A 98 -6.64 -39.76 10.05
N ASP A 99 -5.37 -39.34 10.16
CA ASP A 99 -4.96 -38.17 10.94
C ASP A 99 -5.15 -36.82 10.21
N ILE A 100 -5.71 -36.84 8.99
CA ILE A 100 -5.83 -35.64 8.15
C ILE A 100 -6.62 -34.52 8.84
N THR A 101 -7.64 -34.86 9.62
CA THR A 101 -8.48 -33.90 10.36
C THR A 101 -7.67 -33.12 11.39
N GLN A 102 -6.75 -33.78 12.09
CA GLN A 102 -5.86 -33.13 13.04
C GLN A 102 -4.88 -32.20 12.30
N LYS A 103 -4.26 -32.69 11.22
CA LYS A 103 -3.32 -31.89 10.39
C LYS A 103 -3.97 -30.66 9.77
N LEU A 104 -5.23 -30.76 9.35
CA LEU A 104 -6.02 -29.62 8.89
C LEU A 104 -6.20 -28.58 10.00
N THR A 105 -6.48 -29.02 11.22
CA THR A 105 -6.67 -28.14 12.38
C THR A 105 -5.37 -27.42 12.73
N GLU A 106 -4.26 -28.15 12.85
CA GLU A 106 -2.91 -27.58 13.07
C GLU A 106 -2.58 -26.53 12.01
N ARG A 107 -2.87 -26.82 10.73
CA ARG A 107 -2.63 -25.89 9.62
C ARG A 107 -3.48 -24.63 9.71
N ILE A 108 -4.77 -24.77 10.04
CA ILE A 108 -5.70 -23.64 10.22
C ILE A 108 -5.23 -22.75 11.37
N ASP A 109 -4.85 -23.34 12.51
CA ASP A 109 -4.43 -22.57 13.68
C ASP A 109 -3.09 -21.86 13.43
N GLY A 110 -2.15 -22.49 12.73
CA GLY A 110 -0.94 -21.81 12.25
C GLY A 110 -1.23 -20.61 11.35
N LEU A 111 -2.25 -20.68 10.48
CA LEU A 111 -2.68 -19.53 9.66
C LEU A 111 -3.33 -18.44 10.52
N LYS A 112 -4.16 -18.79 11.51
CA LYS A 112 -4.74 -17.82 12.45
C LYS A 112 -3.66 -17.09 13.25
N GLN A 113 -2.64 -17.80 13.73
CA GLN A 113 -1.50 -17.21 14.42
C GLN A 113 -0.75 -16.20 13.52
N LYS A 114 -0.49 -16.56 12.26
CA LYS A 114 0.11 -15.64 11.28
C LYS A 114 -0.73 -14.40 11.04
N ILE A 115 -2.05 -14.55 10.85
CA ILE A 115 -2.99 -13.42 10.71
C ILE A 115 -2.93 -12.52 11.94
N ALA A 116 -2.91 -13.08 13.15
CA ALA A 116 -2.83 -12.30 14.39
C ALA A 116 -1.52 -11.50 14.47
N ALA A 117 -0.38 -12.12 14.12
CA ALA A 117 0.92 -11.46 14.10
C ALA A 117 0.96 -10.30 13.08
N TRP A 118 0.50 -10.53 11.86
CA TRP A 118 0.38 -9.51 10.82
C TRP A 118 -0.55 -8.36 11.21
N GLY A 119 -1.71 -8.68 11.80
CA GLY A 119 -2.64 -7.68 12.32
C GLY A 119 -2.02 -6.82 13.42
N LYS A 120 -1.24 -7.43 14.33
CA LYS A 120 -0.50 -6.71 15.38
C LYS A 120 0.54 -5.76 14.78
N GLN A 121 1.24 -6.18 13.72
CA GLN A 121 2.21 -5.31 13.04
C GLN A 121 1.55 -4.07 12.43
N ILE A 122 0.43 -4.25 11.71
CA ILE A 122 -0.34 -3.12 11.14
C ILE A 122 -0.83 -2.21 12.26
N ARG A 123 -1.41 -2.77 13.33
CA ARG A 123 -1.91 -1.99 14.48
C ARG A 123 -0.82 -1.15 15.13
N ARG A 124 0.34 -1.74 15.43
CA ARG A 124 1.49 -1.03 16.01
C ARG A 124 1.93 0.14 15.15
N PHE A 125 1.98 -0.04 13.84
CA PHE A 125 2.34 1.03 12.92
C PHE A 125 1.30 2.15 12.90
N SER A 126 0.02 1.81 12.83
CA SER A 126 -1.08 2.78 12.85
C SER A 126 -1.08 3.59 14.16
N GLU A 127 -0.90 2.94 15.30
CA GLU A 127 -0.78 3.61 16.61
C GLU A 127 0.42 4.55 16.66
N ARG A 128 1.60 4.11 16.21
CA ARG A 128 2.79 4.97 16.13
C ARG A 128 2.54 6.19 15.26
N SER A 129 1.96 5.98 14.08
CA SER A 129 1.67 7.06 13.12
C SER A 129 0.65 8.05 13.70
N ARG A 130 -0.38 7.54 14.39
CA ARG A 130 -1.37 8.37 15.09
C ARG A 130 -0.71 9.22 16.17
N ARG A 131 0.11 8.63 17.05
CA ARG A 131 0.84 9.36 18.11
C ARG A 131 1.75 10.42 17.53
N PHE A 132 2.51 10.09 16.49
CA PHE A 132 3.38 11.06 15.81
C PHE A 132 2.58 12.27 15.31
N ASN A 133 1.46 12.02 14.62
CA ASN A 133 0.60 13.09 14.12
C ASN A 133 -0.04 13.92 15.25
N GLN A 134 -0.51 13.27 16.32
CA GLN A 134 -1.08 13.95 17.49
C GLN A 134 -0.05 14.80 18.22
N ASN A 135 1.16 14.28 18.45
CA ASN A 135 2.25 15.02 19.09
C ASN A 135 2.67 16.23 18.25
N ARG A 136 2.75 16.05 16.92
CA ARG A 136 3.05 17.16 16.01
C ARG A 136 1.95 18.22 16.04
N LEU A 137 0.68 17.80 16.05
CA LEU A 137 -0.46 18.71 16.15
C LEU A 137 -0.48 19.42 17.51
N PHE A 138 -0.14 18.73 18.61
CA PHE A 138 0.00 19.34 19.93
C PHE A 138 1.04 20.45 19.95
N GLN A 139 2.20 20.23 19.32
CA GLN A 139 3.27 21.23 19.26
C GLN A 139 2.88 22.45 18.42
N SER A 140 2.15 22.26 17.31
CA SER A 140 1.77 23.35 16.42
C SER A 140 0.47 24.08 16.82
N ASP A 141 -0.54 23.35 17.27
CA ASP A 141 -1.89 23.86 17.57
C ASP A 141 -2.63 22.94 18.55
N GLN A 142 -2.44 23.20 19.84
CA GLN A 142 -3.05 22.44 20.93
C GLN A 142 -4.59 22.47 20.88
N LYS A 143 -5.18 23.64 20.54
CA LYS A 143 -6.65 23.80 20.50
C LYS A 143 -7.27 22.89 19.46
N ARG A 144 -6.65 22.74 18.29
CA ARG A 144 -7.10 21.80 17.25
C ARG A 144 -7.01 20.35 17.70
N LEU A 145 -5.97 19.97 18.46
CA LEU A 145 -5.89 18.61 19.00
C LEU A 145 -7.05 18.31 19.94
N TYR A 146 -7.32 19.17 20.92
CA TYR A 146 -8.40 18.94 21.89
C TYR A 146 -9.78 18.90 21.23
N LYS A 147 -10.05 19.80 20.27
CA LYS A 147 -11.27 19.74 19.44
C LYS A 147 -11.42 18.45 18.63
N SER A 148 -10.33 17.74 18.33
CA SER A 148 -10.39 16.45 17.63
C SER A 148 -10.60 15.25 18.56
N LEU A 149 -10.60 15.48 19.87
CA LEU A 149 -10.77 14.46 20.92
C LEU A 149 -12.14 14.54 21.62
N GLU A 150 -12.85 15.66 21.50
CA GLU A 150 -14.28 15.83 21.84
C GLU A 150 -15.17 15.07 20.84
#